data_AF-A0A9W9XU54-F1
#
_entry.id   AF-A0A9W9XU54-F1
#
_cell.length_a   1.000
_cell.length_b   1.000
_cell.length_c   1.000
_cell.angle_alpha   90.00
_cell.angle_beta   90.00
_cell.angle_gamma   90.00
#
_symmetry.space_group_name_H-M   'P 1'
#
loop_
_entity.id
_entity.type
_entity.pdbx_description
1 polymer ?
#
loop_
_entity_poly.entity_id
_entity_poly.type
_entity_poly.pdbx_seq_one_letter_code
_entity_poly.pdbx_strand_id
1 'polypeptide(L)'
;MKSTIFLALASIAIAAPTRTIENRQLPSFGSSSATGSGLDAWKSLVPGLSGSSSGSDSSSSSTSSSGSGLSIPGLGSSTENGVTKNEGCKDFTFIFARGTTEMGNMGSVVGPPVATQLKSLTGDKITVQGVTYPADAAGNALMGASGGPVMAKLVEQALSQCPKTKILLGGYSQGAMIVHNAANSLAAGQITAAVLFGDPLKTQSVGKLASDKVKEFCHLGDPVCLNGANAMAHITYGTDAEAAAKFLVEAAGVSTSS
;
A
#
# COMPACT_ATOMS: atom_id res chain seq x y z
N MET A 1 18.77 3.63 70.40
CA MET A 1 18.54 2.80 69.20
C MET A 1 17.96 3.68 68.11
N LYS A 2 18.44 3.50 66.86
CA LYS A 2 18.19 4.26 65.61
C LYS A 2 19.11 5.49 65.42
N SER A 3 20.29 5.17 64.88
CA SER A 3 21.29 6.11 64.34
C SER A 3 21.03 6.26 62.84
N THR A 4 20.90 7.49 62.36
CA THR A 4 20.67 7.86 60.96
C THR A 4 21.98 8.40 60.41
N ILE A 5 22.62 7.65 59.51
CA ILE A 5 23.87 8.06 58.85
C ILE A 5 23.53 8.61 57.46
N PHE A 6 23.77 9.90 57.27
CA PHE A 6 23.84 10.55 55.96
C PHE A 6 25.23 10.28 55.36
N LEU A 7 25.29 9.64 54.20
CA LEU A 7 26.52 9.50 53.41
C LEU A 7 26.43 10.40 52.18
N ALA A 8 27.23 11.47 52.17
CA ALA A 8 27.48 12.30 51.00
C ALA A 8 28.51 11.59 50.10
N LEU A 9 28.16 11.34 48.84
CA LEU A 9 29.09 10.83 47.83
C LEU A 9 29.68 12.02 47.05
N ALA A 10 30.98 12.22 47.22
CA ALA A 10 31.78 13.20 46.49
C ALA A 10 32.15 12.68 45.10
N SER A 11 31.98 13.55 44.11
CA SER A 11 32.37 13.37 42.71
C SER A 11 33.89 13.33 42.55
N ILE A 12 34.42 12.34 41.82
CA ILE A 12 35.77 12.38 41.27
C ILE A 12 35.67 12.11 39.76
N ALA A 13 35.96 13.15 38.97
CA ALA A 13 36.17 13.04 37.54
C ALA A 13 37.61 12.59 37.28
N ILE A 14 37.79 11.51 36.52
CA ILE A 14 39.09 11.07 36.01
C ILE A 14 39.02 11.11 34.48
N ALA A 15 39.91 11.91 33.90
CA ALA A 15 40.08 12.10 32.47
C ALA A 15 40.57 10.83 31.76
N ALA A 16 40.17 10.69 30.50
CA ALA A 16 40.49 9.59 29.59
C ALA A 16 41.97 9.56 29.14
N PRO A 17 42.44 8.41 28.63
CA PRO A 17 43.47 8.37 27.61
C PRO A 17 42.88 7.97 26.25
N THR A 18 43.08 8.84 25.26
CA THR A 18 42.85 8.64 23.84
C THR A 18 43.71 7.47 23.31
N ARG A 19 43.11 6.54 22.57
CA ARG A 19 43.85 5.62 21.70
C ARG A 19 43.64 5.97 20.24
N THR A 20 44.75 6.29 19.60
CA THR A 20 44.94 6.38 18.15
C THR A 20 45.28 4.98 17.61
N ILE A 21 45.12 4.81 16.28
CA ILE A 21 45.59 3.70 15.40
C ILE A 21 44.57 2.54 15.31
N GLU A 22 44.08 2.07 14.16
CA GLU A 22 44.75 1.79 12.89
C GLU A 22 43.78 1.73 11.70
N ASN A 23 44.23 2.21 10.55
CA ASN A 23 43.56 2.14 9.26
C ASN A 23 43.64 0.69 8.72
N ARG A 24 42.57 -0.09 8.81
CA ARG A 24 42.55 -1.48 8.32
C ARG A 24 42.06 -1.54 6.87
N GLN A 25 43.01 -1.85 6.00
CA GLN A 25 42.84 -2.21 4.60
C GLN A 25 41.76 -3.31 4.42
N LEU A 26 40.83 -3.07 3.49
CA LEU A 26 39.82 -4.04 3.05
C LEU A 26 40.48 -5.17 2.24
N PRO A 27 40.24 -6.45 2.56
CA PRO A 27 40.54 -7.52 1.63
C PRO A 27 39.42 -7.64 0.59
N SER A 28 39.83 -7.54 -0.67
CA SER A 28 39.10 -8.04 -1.82
C SER A 28 38.90 -9.55 -1.70
N PHE A 29 37.64 -9.99 -1.73
CA PHE A 29 37.19 -11.32 -2.08
C PHE A 29 35.90 -11.09 -2.89
N GLY A 30 35.78 -11.50 -4.14
CA GLY A 30 36.09 -12.82 -4.66
C GLY A 30 34.76 -13.47 -4.99
N SER A 31 34.40 -13.43 -6.27
CA SER A 31 33.17 -14.00 -6.83
C SER A 31 32.92 -15.41 -6.32
N SER A 32 31.78 -15.60 -5.66
CA SER A 32 31.18 -16.92 -5.49
C SER A 32 29.69 -16.82 -5.80
N SER A 33 29.37 -17.44 -6.93
CA SER A 33 28.05 -17.70 -7.48
C SER A 33 27.22 -18.53 -6.52
N ALA A 34 26.20 -17.91 -5.92
CA ALA A 34 25.06 -18.58 -5.32
C ALA A 34 23.84 -18.32 -6.22
N THR A 35 23.39 -19.38 -6.88
CA THR A 35 22.20 -19.48 -7.72
C THR A 35 20.95 -19.17 -6.90
N GLY A 36 20.37 -17.99 -7.10
CA GLY A 36 19.07 -17.59 -6.55
C GLY A 36 17.97 -17.66 -7.60
N SER A 37 17.37 -18.84 -7.74
CA SER A 37 16.16 -19.08 -8.54
C SER A 37 14.94 -18.44 -7.88
N GLY A 38 14.74 -17.13 -8.09
CA GLY A 38 13.54 -16.41 -7.62
C GLY A 38 12.98 -15.40 -8.63
N LEU A 39 13.68 -15.18 -9.73
CA LEU A 39 13.40 -14.10 -10.69
C LEU A 39 12.70 -14.63 -11.97
N ASP A 40 12.78 -15.94 -12.20
CA ASP A 40 12.34 -16.55 -13.45
C ASP A 40 10.87 -17.01 -13.42
N ALA A 41 10.24 -17.08 -12.24
CA ALA A 41 8.81 -17.36 -12.11
C ALA A 41 7.92 -16.21 -12.62
N TRP A 42 8.44 -14.98 -12.64
CA TRP A 42 7.67 -13.80 -13.03
C TRP A 42 7.65 -13.55 -14.54
N LYS A 43 8.67 -14.01 -15.28
CA LYS A 43 8.75 -13.83 -16.74
C LYS A 43 7.68 -14.63 -17.51
N SER A 44 7.16 -15.69 -16.91
CA SER A 44 6.15 -16.56 -17.54
C SER A 44 4.71 -16.13 -17.27
N LEU A 45 4.48 -15.11 -16.44
CA LEU A 45 3.14 -14.65 -16.05
C LEU A 45 2.63 -13.45 -16.88
N VAL A 46 3.42 -12.97 -17.85
CA VAL A 46 3.03 -11.91 -18.80
C VAL A 46 3.24 -12.39 -20.24
N PRO A 47 2.21 -12.94 -20.90
CA PRO A 47 2.27 -13.20 -22.34
C PRO A 47 2.22 -11.86 -23.10
N GLY A 48 3.28 -11.51 -23.87
CA GLY A 48 3.15 -10.45 -24.89
C GLY A 48 4.36 -9.60 -25.28
N LEU A 49 5.59 -9.83 -24.78
CA LEU A 49 6.74 -9.00 -25.18
C LEU A 49 7.51 -9.61 -26.36
N SER A 50 7.02 -9.36 -27.57
CA SER A 50 7.83 -9.43 -28.79
C SER A 50 8.25 -8.02 -29.17
N GLY A 51 9.56 -7.80 -29.30
CA GLY A 51 10.14 -6.48 -29.59
C GLY A 51 9.99 -6.05 -31.04
N SER A 52 10.00 -4.73 -31.26
CA SER A 52 10.56 -4.11 -32.46
C SER A 52 10.85 -2.64 -32.18
N SER A 53 12.11 -2.29 -32.42
CA SER A 53 12.66 -0.93 -32.45
C SER A 53 12.19 -0.19 -33.70
N SER A 54 11.77 1.06 -33.57
CA SER A 54 11.82 2.11 -34.61
C SER A 54 11.57 3.47 -33.95
N GLY A 55 12.51 4.40 -34.09
CA GLY A 55 12.42 5.74 -33.52
C GLY A 55 11.53 6.69 -34.31
N SER A 56 11.20 7.83 -33.69
CA SER A 56 11.15 9.18 -34.28
C SER A 56 10.74 10.18 -33.21
N ASP A 57 11.48 11.29 -33.14
CA ASP A 57 11.16 12.48 -32.35
C ASP A 57 9.83 13.11 -32.79
N SER A 58 9.05 13.63 -31.84
CA SER A 58 8.22 14.83 -32.06
C SER A 58 7.71 15.39 -30.75
N SER A 59 8.06 16.65 -30.53
CA SER A 59 7.48 17.58 -29.57
C SER A 59 6.04 17.93 -29.93
N SER A 60 5.10 17.83 -28.99
CA SER A 60 3.91 18.68 -28.96
C SER A 60 3.15 18.63 -27.63
N SER A 61 3.08 19.82 -27.02
CA SER A 61 1.94 20.44 -26.34
C SER A 61 0.85 19.58 -25.68
N SER A 62 0.72 19.85 -24.39
CA SER A 62 -0.42 19.63 -23.50
C SER A 62 -1.80 19.82 -24.17
N THR A 63 -2.62 18.79 -24.06
CA THR A 63 -4.08 18.93 -23.97
C THR A 63 -4.59 17.79 -23.10
N SER A 64 -4.94 18.12 -21.86
CA SER A 64 -5.61 17.24 -20.92
C SER A 64 -7.03 16.96 -21.40
N SER A 65 -7.18 15.88 -22.17
CA SER A 65 -8.49 15.31 -22.49
C SER A 65 -8.92 14.44 -21.31
N SER A 66 -10.01 14.82 -20.64
CA SER A 66 -10.72 13.97 -19.69
C SER A 66 -11.09 12.66 -20.38
N GLY A 67 -10.30 11.61 -20.13
CA GLY A 67 -10.58 10.27 -20.61
C GLY A 67 -11.81 9.74 -19.88
N SER A 68 -12.97 9.83 -20.52
CA SER A 68 -14.12 9.00 -20.18
C SER A 68 -13.71 7.55 -20.39
N GLY A 69 -13.36 6.86 -19.30
CA GLY A 69 -13.03 5.45 -19.33
C GLY A 69 -14.20 4.65 -19.92
N LEU A 70 -13.87 3.65 -20.74
CA LEU A 70 -14.82 2.65 -21.21
C LEU A 70 -15.45 1.97 -19.99
N SER A 71 -16.67 2.38 -19.66
CA SER A 71 -17.46 1.77 -18.59
C SER A 71 -18.20 0.60 -19.21
N ILE A 72 -17.72 -0.63 -18.97
CA ILE A 72 -18.49 -1.83 -19.31
C ILE A 72 -19.58 -1.97 -18.24
N PRO A 73 -20.88 -1.99 -18.60
CA PRO A 73 -21.95 -2.18 -17.62
C PRO A 73 -21.70 -3.43 -16.76
N GLY A 74 -21.65 -3.26 -15.44
CA GLY A 74 -21.38 -4.34 -14.48
C GLY A 74 -19.93 -4.49 -14.04
N LEU A 75 -18.95 -3.88 -14.72
CA LEU A 75 -17.57 -3.79 -14.29
C LEU A 75 -17.34 -2.40 -13.70
N GLY A 76 -16.98 -2.29 -12.41
CA GLY A 76 -16.75 -1.00 -11.76
C GLY A 76 -15.68 -0.15 -12.46
N SER A 77 -15.59 1.13 -12.13
CA SER A 77 -14.61 2.03 -12.76
C SER A 77 -13.17 1.64 -12.42
N SER A 78 -12.31 1.51 -13.44
CA SER A 78 -10.86 1.33 -13.26
C SER A 78 -10.13 2.62 -12.86
N THR A 79 -10.86 3.74 -12.82
CA THR A 79 -10.34 5.05 -12.41
C THR A 79 -11.34 5.81 -11.53
N GLU A 80 -10.93 6.17 -10.32
CA GLU A 80 -11.75 6.90 -9.34
C GLU A 80 -10.96 8.09 -8.78
N ASN A 81 -11.60 9.26 -8.69
CA ASN A 81 -10.92 10.54 -8.42
C ASN A 81 -11.70 11.43 -7.43
N GLY A 82 -12.48 10.84 -6.52
CA GLY A 82 -13.40 11.61 -5.69
C GLY A 82 -12.72 12.62 -4.76
N VAL A 83 -11.54 12.30 -4.23
CA VAL A 83 -10.77 13.21 -3.35
C VAL A 83 -10.09 14.31 -4.18
N THR A 84 -9.48 13.96 -5.32
CA THR A 84 -8.78 14.93 -6.17
C THR A 84 -9.73 15.89 -6.88
N LYS A 85 -10.96 15.44 -7.19
CA LYS A 85 -12.03 16.29 -7.74
C LYS A 85 -12.84 17.02 -6.68
N ASN A 86 -12.63 16.73 -5.40
CA ASN A 86 -13.39 17.29 -4.28
C ASN A 86 -14.91 17.15 -4.48
N GLU A 87 -15.40 15.91 -4.62
CA GLU A 87 -16.81 15.59 -4.87
C GLU A 87 -17.75 15.84 -3.66
N GLY A 88 -17.27 16.60 -2.66
CA GLY A 88 -17.99 16.91 -1.44
C GLY A 88 -17.72 15.93 -0.30
N CYS A 89 -18.16 16.31 0.91
CA CYS A 89 -17.90 15.51 2.09
C CYS A 89 -18.88 14.38 2.30
N LYS A 90 -18.30 13.20 2.49
CA LYS A 90 -18.96 11.93 2.71
C LYS A 90 -18.46 11.33 4.03
N ASP A 91 -19.24 10.40 4.59
CA ASP A 91 -18.92 9.77 5.87
C ASP A 91 -17.67 8.88 5.77
N PHE A 92 -17.43 8.31 4.59
CA PHE A 92 -16.30 7.44 4.29
C PHE A 92 -15.50 7.95 3.10
N THR A 93 -14.19 7.76 3.16
CA THR A 93 -13.31 7.91 2.00
C THR A 93 -12.49 6.64 1.85
N PHE A 94 -12.70 5.92 0.75
CA PHE A 94 -11.90 4.76 0.38
C PHE A 94 -10.80 5.13 -0.60
N ILE A 95 -9.55 4.93 -0.19
CA ILE A 95 -8.37 5.17 -1.01
C ILE A 95 -7.72 3.82 -1.33
N PHE A 96 -7.58 3.52 -2.62
CA PHE A 96 -7.12 2.21 -3.08
C PHE A 96 -5.86 2.29 -3.94
N ALA A 97 -4.89 1.42 -3.70
CA ALA A 97 -3.71 1.23 -4.55
C ALA A 97 -3.81 -0.10 -5.31
N ARG A 98 -3.86 -0.03 -6.64
CA ARG A 98 -3.93 -1.19 -7.55
C ARG A 98 -2.67 -2.06 -7.54
N GLY A 99 -2.71 -3.22 -8.16
CA GLY A 99 -1.58 -4.12 -8.35
C GLY A 99 -0.64 -3.71 -9.49
N THR A 100 0.48 -4.44 -9.61
CA THR A 100 1.49 -4.19 -10.64
C THR A 100 0.90 -4.44 -12.02
N THR A 101 1.18 -3.58 -12.98
CA THR A 101 0.71 -3.55 -14.38
C THR A 101 -0.79 -3.31 -14.57
N GLU A 102 -1.57 -3.13 -13.50
CA GLU A 102 -2.98 -2.83 -13.65
C GLU A 102 -3.22 -1.45 -14.29
N MET A 103 -4.32 -1.33 -15.02
CA MET A 103 -4.72 -0.08 -15.70
C MET A 103 -5.36 0.94 -14.75
N GLY A 104 -5.42 2.20 -15.18
CA GLY A 104 -6.09 3.26 -14.43
C GLY A 104 -5.43 3.52 -13.07
N ASN A 105 -6.21 3.92 -12.06
CA ASN A 105 -5.74 4.09 -10.69
C ASN A 105 -6.40 3.14 -9.68
N MET A 106 -7.46 2.43 -10.08
CA MET A 106 -8.12 1.38 -9.28
C MET A 106 -7.78 -0.04 -9.75
N GLY A 107 -7.26 -0.21 -10.97
CA GLY A 107 -7.08 -1.53 -11.57
C GLY A 107 -8.39 -2.17 -12.02
N SER A 108 -8.41 -3.48 -12.15
CA SER A 108 -9.60 -4.26 -12.58
C SER A 108 -9.90 -5.45 -11.66
N VAL A 109 -8.89 -5.99 -10.95
CA VAL A 109 -9.05 -7.24 -10.19
C VAL A 109 -9.75 -7.02 -8.85
N VAL A 110 -9.30 -6.04 -8.06
CA VAL A 110 -9.72 -5.87 -6.66
C VAL A 110 -10.40 -4.53 -6.42
N GLY A 111 -9.81 -3.43 -6.90
CA GLY A 111 -10.27 -2.08 -6.61
C GLY A 111 -11.74 -1.84 -6.98
N PRO A 112 -12.15 -2.07 -8.24
CA PRO A 112 -13.53 -1.81 -8.64
C PRO A 112 -14.56 -2.72 -7.95
N PRO A 113 -14.35 -4.05 -7.80
CA PRO A 113 -15.25 -4.88 -7.00
C PRO A 113 -15.45 -4.41 -5.56
N VAL A 114 -14.37 -4.07 -4.84
CA VAL A 114 -14.47 -3.57 -3.45
C VAL A 114 -15.20 -2.23 -3.41
N ALA A 115 -14.89 -1.31 -4.32
CA ALA A 115 -15.57 -0.02 -4.42
C ALA A 115 -17.08 -0.17 -4.69
N THR A 116 -17.46 -1.10 -5.56
CA THR A 116 -18.88 -1.42 -5.83
C THR A 116 -19.59 -1.94 -4.58
N GLN A 117 -18.96 -2.86 -3.83
CA GLN A 117 -19.55 -3.40 -2.61
C GLN A 117 -19.67 -2.34 -1.51
N LEU A 118 -18.65 -1.49 -1.35
CA LEU A 118 -18.73 -0.35 -0.43
C LEU A 118 -19.88 0.59 -0.80
N LYS A 119 -20.00 0.98 -2.08
CA LYS A 119 -21.13 1.79 -2.57
C LYS A 119 -22.48 1.12 -2.30
N SER A 120 -22.57 -0.21 -2.41
CA SER A 120 -23.79 -0.96 -2.08
C SER A 120 -24.13 -0.92 -0.60
N LEU A 121 -23.13 -0.97 0.29
CA LEU A 121 -23.33 -0.98 1.74
C LEU A 121 -23.58 0.43 2.31
N THR A 122 -22.96 1.45 1.74
CA THR A 122 -22.97 2.82 2.29
C THR A 122 -23.85 3.79 1.51
N GLY A 123 -24.33 3.41 0.33
CA GLY A 123 -25.02 4.31 -0.58
C GLY A 123 -24.13 5.47 -1.00
N ASP A 124 -24.67 6.69 -0.99
CA ASP A 124 -23.98 7.91 -1.39
C ASP A 124 -23.00 8.44 -0.34
N LYS A 125 -22.77 7.73 0.77
CA LYS A 125 -21.94 8.15 1.90
C LYS A 125 -20.44 7.84 1.73
N ILE A 126 -20.01 7.41 0.56
CA ILE A 126 -18.61 7.08 0.30
C ILE A 126 -18.02 7.84 -0.89
N THR A 127 -16.83 8.40 -0.67
CA THR A 127 -15.94 8.91 -1.72
C THR A 127 -14.91 7.84 -2.05
N VAL A 128 -14.67 7.56 -3.35
CA VAL A 128 -13.67 6.59 -3.80
C VAL A 128 -12.53 7.31 -4.53
N GLN A 129 -11.30 6.91 -4.23
CA GLN A 129 -10.09 7.49 -4.82
C GLN A 129 -9.07 6.39 -5.12
N GLY A 130 -8.59 6.32 -6.36
CA GLY A 130 -7.43 5.49 -6.69
C GLY A 130 -6.12 6.24 -6.51
N VAL A 131 -5.06 5.53 -6.11
CA VAL A 131 -3.71 6.09 -6.03
C VAL A 131 -3.11 6.11 -7.43
N THR A 132 -2.80 7.30 -7.95
CA THR A 132 -2.11 7.43 -9.24
C THR A 132 -0.61 7.25 -9.04
N TYR A 133 -0.11 6.11 -9.52
CA TYR A 133 1.31 5.76 -9.51
C TYR A 133 1.61 4.80 -10.67
N PRO A 134 2.88 4.60 -11.08
CA PRO A 134 3.22 3.83 -12.27
C PRO A 134 2.74 2.37 -12.25
N ALA A 135 2.73 1.74 -11.07
CA ALA A 135 2.46 0.31 -10.91
C ALA A 135 3.33 -0.58 -11.80
N ASP A 136 4.61 -0.26 -11.93
CA ASP A 136 5.54 -1.05 -12.74
C ASP A 136 6.37 -2.03 -11.88
N ALA A 137 7.11 -2.91 -12.53
CA ALA A 137 7.97 -3.88 -11.85
C ALA A 137 9.10 -3.21 -11.05
N ALA A 138 9.60 -2.06 -11.51
CA ALA A 138 10.62 -1.28 -10.80
C ALA A 138 10.08 -0.76 -9.46
N GLY A 139 8.87 -0.21 -9.46
CA GLY A 139 8.16 0.20 -8.25
C GLY A 139 7.90 -0.97 -7.31
N ASN A 140 7.58 -2.16 -7.83
CA ASN A 140 7.42 -3.37 -7.03
C ASN A 140 8.73 -3.75 -6.32
N ALA A 141 9.84 -3.80 -7.07
CA ALA A 141 11.16 -4.10 -6.52
C ALA A 141 11.60 -3.10 -5.44
N LEU A 142 11.11 -1.86 -5.53
CA LEU A 142 11.30 -0.79 -4.54
C LEU A 142 10.16 -0.72 -3.51
N MET A 143 9.43 -1.82 -3.31
CA MET A 143 8.38 -1.97 -2.31
C MET A 143 7.30 -0.87 -2.36
N GLY A 144 6.94 -0.38 -3.54
CA GLY A 144 5.92 0.65 -3.71
C GLY A 144 6.34 2.04 -3.20
N ALA A 145 7.64 2.32 -3.09
CA ALA A 145 8.17 3.57 -2.53
C ALA A 145 7.61 4.85 -3.20
N SER A 146 7.28 4.80 -4.50
CA SER A 146 6.71 5.94 -5.21
C SER A 146 5.23 6.18 -4.90
N GLY A 147 4.47 5.13 -4.58
CA GLY A 147 3.03 5.24 -4.31
C GLY A 147 2.70 5.57 -2.86
N GLY A 148 3.52 5.14 -1.89
CA GLY A 148 3.29 5.38 -0.46
C GLY A 148 3.08 6.86 -0.10
N PRO A 149 4.01 7.76 -0.45
CA PRO A 149 3.85 9.20 -0.23
C PRO A 149 2.66 9.81 -0.95
N VAL A 150 2.27 9.28 -2.12
CA VAL A 150 1.09 9.76 -2.85
C VAL A 150 -0.19 9.38 -2.10
N MET A 151 -0.30 8.14 -1.62
CA MET A 151 -1.44 7.70 -0.83
C MET A 151 -1.54 8.47 0.50
N ALA A 152 -0.41 8.73 1.18
CA ALA A 152 -0.39 9.56 2.39
C ALA A 152 -0.92 10.98 2.12
N LYS A 153 -0.48 11.62 1.04
CA LYS A 153 -1.00 12.94 0.61
C LYS A 153 -2.50 12.91 0.31
N LEU A 154 -3.01 11.83 -0.29
CA LEU A 154 -4.45 11.68 -0.53
C LEU A 154 -5.24 11.54 0.78
N VAL A 155 -4.69 10.85 1.79
CA VAL A 155 -5.28 10.77 3.14
C VAL A 155 -5.35 12.15 3.78
N GLU A 156 -4.23 12.88 3.77
CA GLU A 156 -4.16 14.25 4.32
C GLU A 156 -5.11 15.19 3.59
N GLN A 157 -5.16 15.10 2.26
CA GLN A 157 -6.09 15.87 1.44
C GLN A 157 -7.54 15.54 1.79
N ALA A 158 -7.92 14.27 1.87
CA ALA A 158 -9.27 13.86 2.24
C ALA A 158 -9.68 14.37 3.63
N LEU A 159 -8.79 14.29 4.62
CA LEU A 159 -9.04 14.79 5.97
C LEU A 159 -9.08 16.32 6.02
N SER A 160 -8.31 17.02 5.18
CA SER A 160 -8.37 18.48 5.07
C SER A 160 -9.71 18.97 4.49
N GLN A 161 -10.22 18.27 3.47
CA GLN A 161 -11.52 18.55 2.87
C GLN A 161 -12.66 18.19 3.81
N CYS A 162 -12.56 17.01 4.46
CA CYS A 162 -13.63 16.39 5.24
C CYS A 162 -13.10 15.84 6.57
N PRO A 163 -12.91 16.69 7.60
CA PRO A 163 -12.24 16.30 8.85
C PRO A 163 -12.92 15.18 9.64
N LYS A 164 -14.19 14.87 9.33
CA LYS A 164 -14.96 13.80 9.98
C LYS A 164 -15.03 12.50 9.18
N THR A 165 -14.51 12.47 7.94
CA THR A 165 -14.55 11.26 7.10
C THR A 165 -13.75 10.13 7.74
N LYS A 166 -14.24 8.91 7.62
CA LYS A 166 -13.52 7.70 8.01
C LYS A 166 -12.66 7.25 6.83
N ILE A 167 -11.34 7.31 7.01
CA ILE A 167 -10.37 6.90 6.00
C ILE A 167 -10.25 5.38 6.00
N LEU A 168 -10.65 4.78 4.88
CA LEU A 168 -10.53 3.36 4.60
C LEU A 168 -9.44 3.17 3.54
N LEU A 169 -8.45 2.34 3.82
CA LEU A 169 -7.38 2.04 2.85
C LEU A 169 -7.56 0.65 2.25
N GLY A 170 -7.16 0.49 1.00
CA GLY A 170 -7.05 -0.82 0.38
C GLY A 170 -5.84 -0.91 -0.54
N GLY A 171 -5.24 -2.09 -0.61
CA GLY A 171 -4.08 -2.33 -1.46
C GLY A 171 -4.01 -3.77 -1.96
N TYR A 172 -3.68 -3.95 -3.23
CA TYR A 172 -3.50 -5.28 -3.84
C TYR A 172 -2.05 -5.45 -4.34
N SER A 173 -1.38 -6.53 -3.93
CA SER A 173 -0.01 -6.86 -4.38
C SER A 173 0.96 -5.71 -4.07
N GLN A 174 1.56 -5.06 -5.08
CA GLN A 174 2.34 -3.83 -4.91
C GLN A 174 1.56 -2.72 -4.19
N GLY A 175 0.26 -2.63 -4.42
CA GLY A 175 -0.62 -1.70 -3.72
C GLY A 175 -0.70 -1.94 -2.21
N ALA A 176 -0.55 -3.18 -1.74
CA ALA A 176 -0.49 -3.45 -0.30
C ALA A 176 0.78 -2.86 0.32
N MET A 177 1.92 -2.99 -0.36
CA MET A 177 3.18 -2.33 0.06
C MET A 177 3.03 -0.79 0.11
N ILE A 178 2.28 -0.21 -0.83
CA ILE A 178 1.94 1.22 -0.81
C ILE A 178 1.14 1.60 0.44
N VAL A 179 0.18 0.78 0.86
CA VAL A 179 -0.58 1.01 2.11
C VAL A 179 0.34 0.98 3.32
N HIS A 180 1.25 0.01 3.43
CA HIS A 180 2.25 -0.02 4.51
C HIS A 180 3.09 1.25 4.55
N ASN A 181 3.65 1.65 3.40
CA ASN A 181 4.48 2.85 3.30
C ASN A 181 3.72 4.12 3.70
N ALA A 182 2.49 4.26 3.22
CA ALA A 182 1.64 5.39 3.57
C ALA A 182 1.33 5.42 5.07
N ALA A 183 0.89 4.29 5.63
CA ALA A 183 0.51 4.17 7.03
C ALA A 183 1.68 4.45 7.99
N ASN A 184 2.91 4.10 7.62
CA ASN A 184 4.11 4.40 8.41
C ASN A 184 4.39 5.90 8.54
N SER A 185 3.96 6.71 7.57
CA SER A 185 4.13 8.17 7.56
C SER A 185 2.98 8.93 8.24
N LEU A 186 1.84 8.28 8.45
CA LEU A 186 0.64 8.91 8.98
C LEU A 186 0.60 8.86 10.52
N ALA A 187 -0.07 9.85 11.12
CA ALA A 187 -0.35 9.91 12.54
C ALA A 187 -1.44 8.90 12.95
N ALA A 188 -1.42 8.52 14.22
CA ALA A 188 -2.45 7.65 14.78
C ALA A 188 -3.83 8.33 14.64
N GLY A 189 -4.85 7.54 14.30
CA GLY A 189 -6.22 8.03 14.10
C GLY A 189 -6.52 8.64 12.72
N GLN A 190 -5.51 8.84 11.85
CA GLN A 190 -5.77 9.28 10.47
C GLN A 190 -6.34 8.16 9.59
N ILE A 191 -6.07 6.89 9.91
CA ILE A 191 -6.61 5.73 9.20
C ILE A 191 -7.61 5.04 10.13
N THR A 192 -8.78 4.69 9.60
CA THR A 192 -9.83 3.98 10.34
C THR A 192 -9.71 2.46 10.20
N ALA A 193 -9.51 1.97 8.97
CA ALA A 193 -9.36 0.54 8.68
C ALA A 193 -8.60 0.33 7.37
N ALA A 194 -8.01 -0.86 7.20
CA ALA A 194 -7.32 -1.25 5.98
C ALA A 194 -7.62 -2.70 5.57
N VAL A 195 -7.71 -2.95 4.26
CA VAL A 195 -7.80 -4.29 3.66
C VAL A 195 -6.65 -4.50 2.69
N LEU A 196 -5.88 -5.57 2.86
CA LEU A 196 -4.73 -5.88 2.02
C LEU A 196 -4.93 -7.22 1.33
N PHE A 197 -4.61 -7.30 0.04
CA PHE A 197 -4.81 -8.48 -0.79
C PHE A 197 -3.49 -8.93 -1.41
N GLY A 198 -3.14 -10.20 -1.24
CA GLY A 198 -1.88 -10.75 -1.77
C GLY A 198 -0.66 -9.96 -1.27
N ASP A 199 -0.66 -9.60 0.01
CA ASP A 199 0.32 -8.67 0.58
C ASP A 199 1.70 -9.33 0.79
N PRO A 200 2.77 -8.83 0.14
CA PRO A 200 4.13 -9.27 0.41
C PRO A 200 4.61 -8.99 1.85
N LEU A 201 3.98 -8.03 2.54
CA LEU A 201 4.40 -7.53 3.85
C LEU A 201 3.47 -7.96 4.99
N LYS A 202 2.63 -8.98 4.80
CA LYS A 202 1.55 -9.39 5.72
C LYS A 202 1.93 -9.65 7.18
N THR A 203 3.22 -9.85 7.45
CA THR A 203 3.76 -10.07 8.80
C THR A 203 4.15 -8.78 9.50
N GLN A 204 4.11 -7.65 8.80
CA GLN A 204 4.42 -6.32 9.30
C GLN A 204 3.14 -5.61 9.74
N SER A 205 3.26 -4.70 10.70
CA SER A 205 2.16 -3.82 11.07
C SER A 205 1.86 -2.79 9.97
N VAL A 206 0.60 -2.39 9.84
CA VAL A 206 0.18 -1.29 8.96
C VAL A 206 0.32 0.04 9.73
N GLY A 207 1.56 0.52 9.85
CA GLY A 207 1.89 1.73 10.60
C GLY A 207 1.41 1.66 12.05
N LYS A 208 0.64 2.67 12.46
CA LYS A 208 0.07 2.79 13.82
C LYS A 208 -1.36 2.23 13.93
N LEU A 209 -1.87 1.58 12.88
CA LEU A 209 -3.21 1.03 12.85
C LEU A 209 -3.26 -0.24 13.72
N ALA A 210 -4.29 -0.35 14.57
CA ALA A 210 -4.48 -1.54 15.40
C ALA A 210 -4.77 -2.77 14.53
N SER A 211 -4.30 -3.95 14.94
CA SER A 211 -4.38 -5.17 14.13
C SER A 211 -5.82 -5.64 13.88
N ASP A 212 -6.75 -5.33 14.78
CA ASP A 212 -8.19 -5.60 14.61
C ASP A 212 -8.86 -4.67 13.58
N LYS A 213 -8.16 -3.63 13.13
CA LYS A 213 -8.58 -2.71 12.05
C LYS A 213 -7.89 -3.01 10.72
N VAL A 214 -7.12 -4.09 10.64
CA VAL A 214 -6.47 -4.56 9.43
C VAL A 214 -7.01 -5.95 9.08
N LYS A 215 -7.37 -6.15 7.80
CA LYS A 215 -7.74 -7.47 7.29
C LYS A 215 -6.85 -7.86 6.13
N GLU A 216 -6.11 -8.94 6.34
CA GLU A 216 -5.30 -9.60 5.32
C GLU A 216 -6.13 -10.64 4.56
N PHE A 217 -6.12 -10.54 3.24
CA PHE A 217 -6.60 -11.55 2.31
C PHE A 217 -5.40 -12.16 1.61
N CYS A 218 -5.12 -13.42 1.93
CA CYS A 218 -4.02 -14.14 1.32
C CYS A 218 -4.50 -15.56 0.99
N HIS A 219 -4.78 -15.80 -0.28
CA HIS A 219 -5.29 -17.06 -0.78
C HIS A 219 -4.25 -18.17 -0.64
N LEU A 220 -4.74 -19.39 -0.36
CA LEU A 220 -3.86 -20.53 -0.19
C LEU A 220 -3.04 -20.79 -1.45
N GLY A 221 -1.72 -20.87 -1.26
CA GLY A 221 -0.77 -21.12 -2.34
C GLY A 221 -0.37 -19.88 -3.13
N ASP A 222 -0.84 -18.68 -2.78
CA ASP A 222 -0.36 -17.44 -3.39
C ASP A 222 1.18 -17.32 -3.21
N PRO A 223 1.94 -17.20 -4.32
CA PRO A 223 3.40 -17.09 -4.27
C PRO A 223 3.89 -15.80 -3.58
N VAL A 224 3.08 -14.75 -3.55
CA VAL A 224 3.45 -13.43 -3.04
C VAL A 224 3.38 -13.38 -1.52
N CYS A 225 2.30 -13.90 -0.94
CA CYS A 225 2.03 -13.74 0.50
C CYS A 225 2.15 -15.05 1.31
N LEU A 226 2.27 -16.22 0.67
CA LEU A 226 2.44 -17.52 1.36
C LEU A 226 3.60 -18.36 0.83
N ASN A 227 4.52 -17.78 0.06
CA ASN A 227 5.64 -18.51 -0.56
C ASN A 227 5.18 -19.79 -1.29
N GLY A 228 3.98 -19.74 -1.86
CA GLY A 228 3.37 -20.82 -2.64
C GLY A 228 3.78 -20.77 -4.12
N ALA A 229 3.05 -21.50 -4.96
CA ALA A 229 3.30 -21.58 -6.41
C ALA A 229 2.03 -21.36 -7.26
N ASN A 230 0.89 -21.07 -6.64
CA ASN A 230 -0.38 -20.91 -7.32
C ASN A 230 -0.58 -19.44 -7.76
N ALA A 231 -0.13 -19.10 -8.96
CA ALA A 231 -0.32 -17.75 -9.51
C ALA A 231 -1.81 -17.38 -9.66
N MET A 232 -2.71 -18.35 -9.85
CA MET A 232 -4.15 -18.08 -9.92
C MET A 232 -4.71 -17.60 -8.58
N ALA A 233 -4.16 -18.06 -7.46
CA ALA A 233 -4.53 -17.56 -6.14
C ALA A 233 -4.26 -16.05 -6.00
N HIS A 234 -3.21 -15.55 -6.65
CA HIS A 234 -2.85 -14.13 -6.59
C HIS A 234 -3.79 -13.22 -7.39
N ILE A 235 -4.44 -13.72 -8.45
CA ILE A 235 -5.26 -12.90 -9.36
C ILE A 235 -6.77 -13.04 -9.14
N THR A 236 -7.19 -13.75 -8.10
CA THR A 236 -8.61 -14.08 -7.84
C THR A 236 -9.23 -13.33 -6.67
N TYR A 237 -8.51 -12.42 -6.02
CA TYR A 237 -8.98 -11.66 -4.85
C TYR A 237 -10.23 -10.81 -5.05
N GLY A 238 -10.67 -10.59 -6.30
CA GLY A 238 -11.96 -9.97 -6.58
C GLY A 238 -13.14 -10.73 -5.94
N THR A 239 -12.99 -12.03 -5.67
CA THR A 239 -14.00 -12.84 -4.97
C THR A 239 -14.20 -12.46 -3.50
N ASP A 240 -13.23 -11.81 -2.88
CA ASP A 240 -13.28 -11.39 -1.47
C ASP A 240 -13.88 -9.99 -1.27
N ALA A 241 -14.28 -9.33 -2.35
CA ALA A 241 -14.69 -7.93 -2.33
C ALA A 241 -15.82 -7.64 -1.32
N GLU A 242 -16.79 -8.54 -1.22
CA GLU A 242 -17.90 -8.41 -0.26
C GLU A 242 -17.40 -8.49 1.19
N ALA A 243 -16.56 -9.49 1.49
CA ALA A 243 -16.00 -9.66 2.82
C ALA A 243 -15.11 -8.48 3.22
N ALA A 244 -14.33 -7.95 2.29
CA ALA A 244 -13.50 -6.77 2.49
C ALA A 244 -14.33 -5.50 2.77
N ALA A 245 -15.37 -5.27 1.97
CA ALA A 245 -16.25 -4.11 2.16
C ALA A 245 -16.98 -4.16 3.50
N LYS A 246 -17.52 -5.34 3.88
CA LYS A 246 -18.16 -5.55 5.19
C LYS A 246 -17.19 -5.26 6.34
N PHE A 247 -15.99 -5.83 6.28
CA PHE A 247 -14.95 -5.58 7.29
C PHE A 247 -14.65 -4.09 7.44
N LEU A 248 -14.44 -3.35 6.35
CA LEU A 248 -14.13 -1.93 6.40
C LEU A 248 -15.24 -1.11 7.08
N VAL A 249 -16.51 -1.39 6.76
CA VAL A 249 -17.67 -0.69 7.32
C VAL A 249 -17.85 -1.01 8.81
N GLU A 250 -17.73 -2.29 9.18
CA GLU A 250 -17.79 -2.75 10.57
C GLU A 250 -16.65 -2.17 11.42
N ALA A 251 -15.41 -2.20 10.89
CA ALA A 251 -14.24 -1.63 11.54
C ALA A 251 -14.37 -0.12 11.74
N ALA A 252 -15.11 0.57 10.88
CA ALA A 252 -15.44 1.99 11.02
C ALA A 252 -16.60 2.28 11.98
N GLY A 253 -17.19 1.26 12.60
CA GLY A 253 -18.23 1.38 13.63
C GLY A 253 -19.66 1.45 13.08
N VAL A 254 -19.89 1.02 11.84
CA VAL A 254 -21.24 0.89 11.28
C VAL A 254 -21.64 -0.58 11.24
N SER A 255 -22.75 -0.92 11.90
CA SER A 255 -23.31 -2.26 11.86
C SER A 255 -23.89 -2.57 10.47
N THR A 256 -23.39 -3.60 9.83
CA THR A 256 -23.93 -4.18 8.59
C THR A 256 -24.98 -5.24 8.97
N SER A 257 -26.27 -4.92 8.84
CA SER A 257 -27.32 -5.94 9.02
C SER A 257 -27.19 -6.99 7.92
N SER A 258 -27.03 -8.26 8.31
CA SER A 258 -26.91 -9.41 7.41
C SER A 258 -28.23 -9.80 6.76
#